data_AF-A0AAU5FHN0-F1
#
_entry.id   AF-A0AAU5FHN0-F1
#
_cell.length_a   1.000
_cell.length_b   1.000
_cell.length_c   1.000
_cell.angle_alpha   90.00
_cell.angle_beta   90.00
_cell.angle_gamma   90.00
#
_symmetry.space_group_name_H-M   'P 1'
#
loop_
_entity.id
_entity.type
_entity.pdbx_description
1 polymer ?
#
loop_
_entity_poly.entity_id
_entity_poly.type
_entity_poly.pdbx_seq_one_letter_code
_entity_poly.pdbx_strand_id
1 'polypeptide(L)'
;MNEPALVRAQWALLSKPPADTGDYRVLACSAGRSGFHAFERLVRDTLFGTPPQWSSSGRPGENLPWISFGVSGDGRSSARRVSVSVTDWRVGGADIWDSAGRRPVATRYFAVRYEDLARHGAGLAALWDAVLPVVLPPGPGDTDVPDELSLRIDTDPLPRLARLLDEDVDFGWAAATAAAALTGPLALVAHTSRYALTRIETMDAVAALLPYGCRAALTAATWAPDPTAYTPWLCYTHPADSPARLTVYEGVVPQVRGAAGRAHLDLLLRLRERSGTLACLRALAGAVEPAALPAGSGPTGEVG
;
A
#
# COMPACT_ATOMS: atom_id res chain seq x y z
N MET A 1 1.40 -18.71 -19.36
CA MET A 1 1.59 -18.15 -18.01
C MET A 1 3.05 -17.78 -17.90
N ASN A 2 3.38 -16.54 -17.58
CA ASN A 2 4.77 -16.16 -17.36
C ASN A 2 5.26 -16.79 -16.05
N GLU A 3 6.54 -17.17 -15.99
CA GLU A 3 7.13 -17.66 -14.74
C GLU A 3 7.24 -16.53 -13.72
N PRO A 4 6.86 -16.77 -12.45
CA PRO A 4 6.97 -15.74 -11.42
C PRO A 4 8.44 -15.40 -11.19
N ALA A 5 8.72 -14.10 -11.03
CA ALA A 5 10.05 -13.59 -10.78
C ALA A 5 10.44 -13.73 -9.31
N LEU A 6 11.74 -13.88 -9.04
CA LEU A 6 12.28 -13.82 -7.69
C LEU A 6 12.87 -12.43 -7.43
N VAL A 7 12.38 -11.78 -6.37
CA VAL A 7 12.92 -10.49 -5.90
C VAL A 7 13.41 -10.62 -4.47
N ARG A 8 14.40 -9.80 -4.09
CA ARG A 8 14.94 -9.78 -2.73
C ARG A 8 14.23 -8.74 -1.89
N ALA A 9 13.82 -9.14 -0.69
CA ALA A 9 13.12 -8.28 0.25
C ALA A 9 13.86 -8.20 1.58
N GLN A 10 14.08 -6.97 2.04
CA GLN A 10 14.33 -6.73 3.45
C GLN A 10 13.04 -6.93 4.23
N TRP A 11 13.17 -7.30 5.49
CA TRP A 11 12.02 -7.63 6.32
C TRP A 11 12.24 -7.22 7.79
N ALA A 12 11.14 -7.00 8.50
CA ALA A 12 11.10 -6.80 9.94
C ALA A 12 9.78 -7.30 10.54
N LEU A 13 9.84 -7.72 11.80
CA LEU A 13 8.67 -8.08 12.60
C LEU A 13 8.54 -7.08 13.76
N LEU A 14 7.51 -6.24 13.73
CA LEU A 14 7.12 -5.38 14.83
C LEU A 14 6.01 -6.08 15.63
N SER A 15 6.24 -6.36 16.90
CA SER A 15 5.22 -6.93 17.78
C SER A 15 5.53 -6.60 19.25
N LYS A 16 4.78 -7.19 20.19
CA LYS A 16 5.13 -7.21 21.60
C LYS A 16 5.57 -8.63 21.97
N PRO A 17 6.62 -8.80 22.78
CA PRO A 17 6.91 -10.11 23.35
C PRO A 17 5.72 -10.59 24.20
N PRO A 18 5.51 -11.92 24.32
CA PRO A 18 4.51 -12.47 25.21
C PRO A 18 4.67 -11.94 26.65
N ALA A 19 3.57 -11.58 27.29
CA ALA A 19 3.51 -11.03 28.66
C ALA A 19 4.27 -9.70 28.91
N ASP A 20 4.75 -9.01 27.87
CA ASP A 20 5.37 -7.68 27.97
C ASP A 20 4.29 -6.58 27.98
N THR A 21 4.38 -5.65 28.91
CA THR A 21 3.49 -4.48 29.02
C THR A 21 3.98 -3.28 28.20
N GLY A 22 5.24 -3.29 27.73
CA GLY A 22 5.86 -2.22 26.97
C GLY A 22 5.28 -2.01 25.57
N ASP A 23 5.76 -1.00 24.87
CA ASP A 23 5.30 -0.67 23.51
C ASP A 23 5.76 -1.70 22.46
N TYR A 24 5.02 -1.73 21.34
CA TYR A 24 5.37 -2.52 20.16
C TYR A 24 6.76 -2.12 19.68
N ARG A 25 7.66 -3.09 19.47
CA ARG A 25 9.03 -2.88 19.01
C ARG A 25 9.43 -3.94 17.98
N VAL A 26 10.50 -3.68 17.23
CA VAL A 26 11.03 -4.67 16.30
C VAL A 26 11.63 -5.83 17.10
N LEU A 27 11.11 -7.03 16.87
CA LEU A 27 11.57 -8.27 17.51
C LEU A 27 12.66 -8.97 16.70
N ALA A 28 12.57 -8.88 15.37
CA ALA A 28 13.54 -9.47 14.44
C ALA A 28 13.52 -8.68 13.12
N CYS A 29 14.67 -8.59 12.43
CA CYS A 29 14.75 -8.01 11.11
C CYS A 29 16.00 -8.51 10.35
N SER A 30 15.96 -8.26 9.04
CA SER A 30 17.02 -8.52 8.05
C SER A 30 18.43 -8.01 8.40
N ALA A 31 18.57 -6.97 9.23
CA ALA A 31 19.86 -6.41 9.63
C ALA A 31 20.30 -6.83 11.06
N GLY A 32 19.64 -7.86 11.61
CA GLY A 32 19.82 -8.28 12.99
C GLY A 32 19.55 -7.16 14.00
N ARG A 33 20.07 -7.30 15.21
CA ARG A 33 19.82 -6.35 16.31
C ARG A 33 20.26 -4.92 16.01
N SER A 34 21.28 -4.75 15.18
CA SER A 34 21.78 -3.42 14.78
C SER A 34 20.74 -2.62 13.98
N GLY A 35 19.82 -3.30 13.29
CA GLY A 35 18.79 -2.68 12.46
C GLY A 35 17.50 -2.31 13.18
N PHE A 36 17.32 -2.71 14.45
CA PHE A 36 16.02 -2.60 15.13
C PHE A 36 15.45 -1.19 15.11
N HIS A 37 16.24 -0.18 15.48
CA HIS A 37 15.78 1.21 15.50
C HIS A 37 15.48 1.77 14.10
N ALA A 38 16.28 1.40 13.10
CA ALA A 38 16.07 1.83 11.71
C ALA A 38 14.79 1.21 11.13
N PHE A 39 14.59 -0.09 11.33
CA PHE A 39 13.37 -0.78 10.89
C PHE A 39 12.15 -0.32 11.67
N GLU A 40 12.27 -0.04 12.96
CA GLU A 40 11.13 0.47 13.73
C GLU A 40 10.63 1.79 13.16
N ARG A 41 11.54 2.71 12.80
CA ARG A 41 11.17 3.93 12.07
C ARG A 41 10.51 3.64 10.73
N LEU A 42 11.12 2.79 9.89
CA LEU A 42 10.57 2.45 8.57
C LEU A 42 9.16 1.83 8.64
N VAL A 43 8.91 0.96 9.63
CA VAL A 43 7.60 0.38 9.84
C VAL A 43 6.60 1.47 10.27
N ARG A 44 6.95 2.28 11.27
CA ARG A 44 6.08 3.33 11.79
C ARG A 44 5.75 4.40 10.75
N ASP A 45 6.72 4.79 9.92
CA ASP A 45 6.55 5.78 8.85
C ASP A 45 5.62 5.29 7.73
N THR A 46 5.33 3.98 7.68
CA THR A 46 4.46 3.36 6.66
C THR A 46 3.15 2.84 7.22
N LEU A 47 2.93 2.94 8.54
CA LEU A 47 1.68 2.57 9.20
C LEU A 47 0.69 3.74 9.17
N PHE A 48 -0.51 3.47 8.68
CA PHE A 48 -1.60 4.45 8.67
C PHE A 48 -2.35 4.38 9.99
N GLY A 49 -1.72 4.82 11.09
CA GLY A 49 -2.29 4.83 12.43
C GLY A 49 -2.28 3.48 13.16
N THR A 50 -3.08 3.39 14.24
CA THR A 50 -3.09 2.23 15.15
C THR A 50 -4.32 1.35 14.92
N PRO A 51 -4.17 0.00 14.84
CA PRO A 51 -5.28 -0.96 14.90
C PRO A 51 -6.30 -0.66 15.99
N PRO A 52 -7.63 -0.72 15.74
CA PRO A 52 -8.59 -0.73 16.81
C PRO A 52 -8.33 -1.97 17.66
N GLN A 53 -8.80 -1.93 18.89
CA GLN A 53 -8.79 -3.11 19.73
C GLN A 53 -9.60 -4.22 19.05
N TRP A 54 -9.18 -5.47 19.26
CA TRP A 54 -9.92 -6.63 18.81
C TRP A 54 -11.37 -6.53 19.28
N SER A 55 -12.31 -6.61 18.34
CA SER A 55 -13.74 -6.58 18.62
C SER A 55 -14.44 -7.77 17.98
N SER A 56 -15.35 -8.39 18.73
CA SER A 56 -16.26 -9.43 18.24
C SER A 56 -17.42 -8.87 17.41
N SER A 57 -17.57 -7.53 17.30
CA SER A 57 -18.58 -6.88 16.45
C SER A 57 -18.39 -7.15 14.96
N GLY A 58 -17.17 -7.50 14.53
CA GLY A 58 -16.88 -8.00 13.19
C GLY A 58 -17.12 -7.02 12.05
N ARG A 59 -17.16 -5.69 12.31
CA ARG A 59 -17.39 -4.73 11.22
C ARG A 59 -16.23 -4.76 10.22
N PRO A 60 -16.49 -4.75 8.91
CA PRO A 60 -15.41 -4.79 7.93
C PRO A 60 -14.53 -3.52 8.00
N GLY A 61 -13.22 -3.71 8.14
CA GLY A 61 -12.26 -2.66 8.51
C GLY A 61 -11.82 -2.71 9.98
N GLU A 62 -12.64 -3.24 10.89
CA GLU A 62 -12.25 -3.59 12.27
C GLU A 62 -11.56 -4.96 12.35
N ASN A 63 -11.72 -5.78 11.31
CA ASN A 63 -11.07 -7.08 11.19
C ASN A 63 -9.74 -6.99 10.44
N LEU A 64 -8.69 -7.61 11.00
CA LEU A 64 -7.39 -7.80 10.37
C LEU A 64 -7.48 -8.86 9.23
N PRO A 65 -6.57 -8.85 8.23
CA PRO A 65 -5.34 -8.07 8.14
C PRO A 65 -5.55 -6.62 7.72
N TRP A 66 -4.72 -5.73 8.26
CA TRP A 66 -4.54 -4.38 7.76
C TRP A 66 -3.27 -4.31 6.93
N ILE A 67 -3.38 -3.81 5.71
CA ILE A 67 -2.26 -3.70 4.80
C ILE A 67 -2.00 -2.24 4.48
N SER A 68 -0.73 -1.83 4.60
CA SER A 68 -0.25 -0.56 4.07
C SER A 68 0.94 -0.77 3.14
N PHE A 69 1.05 0.12 2.18
CA PHE A 69 2.12 0.23 1.21
C PHE A 69 2.80 1.58 1.39
N GLY A 70 4.11 1.58 1.29
CA GLY A 70 4.91 2.76 1.50
C GLY A 70 6.10 2.81 0.56
N VAL A 71 6.79 3.94 0.60
CA VAL A 71 8.08 4.10 -0.07
C VAL A 71 9.09 4.58 0.96
N SER A 72 10.28 4.01 0.90
CA SER A 72 11.43 4.44 1.70
C SER A 72 12.66 4.64 0.82
N GLY A 73 13.61 5.46 1.30
CA GLY A 73 14.83 5.82 0.58
C GLY A 73 14.98 7.33 0.48
N ASP A 74 16.23 7.79 0.38
CA ASP A 74 16.51 9.18 0.05
C ASP A 74 16.21 9.38 -1.43
N GLY A 75 15.37 10.35 -1.80
CA GLY A 75 14.96 10.60 -3.20
C GLY A 75 16.09 10.96 -4.18
N ARG A 76 17.35 10.69 -3.83
CA ARG A 76 18.59 10.97 -4.54
C ARG A 76 19.36 9.72 -4.96
N SER A 77 18.96 8.51 -4.55
CA SER A 77 19.65 7.26 -4.91
C SER A 77 18.74 6.21 -5.55
N SER A 78 19.33 5.28 -6.30
CA SER A 78 18.72 4.03 -6.81
C SER A 78 18.41 3.01 -5.69
N ALA A 79 18.30 3.46 -4.44
CA ALA A 79 17.99 2.63 -3.28
C ALA A 79 16.54 2.78 -2.82
N ARG A 80 15.68 3.34 -3.67
CA ARG A 80 14.26 3.46 -3.36
C ARG A 80 13.64 2.09 -3.20
N ARG A 81 12.96 1.89 -2.07
CA ARG A 81 12.26 0.65 -1.76
C ARG A 81 10.77 0.91 -1.65
N VAL A 82 9.99 0.02 -2.25
CA VAL A 82 8.54 -0.07 -2.05
C VAL A 82 8.31 -1.10 -0.95
N SER A 83 7.51 -0.73 0.04
CA SER A 83 7.21 -1.58 1.19
C SER A 83 5.77 -2.04 1.22
N VAL A 84 5.55 -3.19 1.84
CA VAL A 84 4.24 -3.67 2.28
C VAL A 84 4.33 -4.06 3.76
N SER A 85 3.40 -3.53 4.56
CA SER A 85 3.24 -3.83 5.98
C SER A 85 1.92 -4.56 6.17
N VAL A 86 1.98 -5.72 6.80
CA VAL A 86 0.81 -6.56 7.08
C VAL A 86 0.65 -6.68 8.58
N THR A 87 -0.42 -6.07 9.09
CA THR A 87 -0.76 -6.06 10.50
C THR A 87 -1.87 -7.06 10.74
N ASP A 88 -1.58 -8.16 11.43
CA ASP A 88 -2.51 -9.27 11.65
C ASP A 88 -2.30 -9.97 13.02
N TRP A 89 -3.16 -10.94 13.31
CA TRP A 89 -3.13 -11.74 14.54
C TRP A 89 -2.36 -13.07 14.35
N ARG A 90 -1.56 -13.23 13.28
CA ARG A 90 -0.97 -14.54 12.96
C ARG A 90 0.21 -14.92 13.84
N VAL A 91 0.72 -14.01 14.67
CA VAL A 91 1.81 -14.31 15.60
C VAL A 91 1.23 -14.91 16.88
N GLY A 92 1.60 -16.17 17.17
CA GLY A 92 1.36 -16.81 18.47
C GLY A 92 0.33 -17.94 18.51
N GLY A 93 -0.45 -18.17 17.45
CA GLY A 93 -1.59 -19.10 17.53
C GLY A 93 -2.80 -18.44 18.22
N ALA A 94 -3.96 -19.12 18.19
CA ALA A 94 -5.26 -18.51 18.50
C ALA A 94 -5.46 -18.05 19.96
N ASP A 95 -4.55 -18.42 20.88
CA ASP A 95 -4.76 -18.33 22.33
C ASP A 95 -3.73 -17.49 23.09
N ILE A 96 -2.92 -16.67 22.41
CA ILE A 96 -2.01 -15.75 23.10
C ILE A 96 -2.71 -14.45 23.46
N TRP A 97 -2.67 -14.12 24.75
CA TRP A 97 -3.18 -12.89 25.34
C TRP A 97 -2.05 -12.15 26.06
N ASP A 98 -2.02 -10.83 25.96
CA ASP A 98 -1.17 -9.97 26.78
C ASP A 98 -1.69 -9.93 28.22
N SER A 99 -0.89 -9.37 29.14
CA SER A 99 -1.27 -9.25 30.55
C SER A 99 -2.47 -8.33 30.80
N ALA A 100 -2.93 -7.60 29.77
CA ALA A 100 -4.14 -6.78 29.80
C ALA A 100 -5.35 -7.51 29.16
N GLY A 101 -5.23 -8.80 28.84
CA GLY A 101 -6.30 -9.59 28.25
C GLY A 101 -6.60 -9.24 26.79
N ARG A 102 -5.63 -8.70 26.05
CA ARG A 102 -5.75 -8.37 24.61
C ARG A 102 -4.89 -9.32 23.80
N ARG A 103 -5.33 -9.66 22.59
CA ARG A 103 -4.44 -10.36 21.65
C ARG A 103 -3.29 -9.40 21.27
N PRO A 104 -2.04 -9.87 21.17
CA PRO A 104 -0.94 -9.07 20.64
C PRO A 104 -1.01 -9.05 19.10
N VAL A 105 -0.91 -7.86 18.51
CA VAL A 105 -0.87 -7.70 17.05
C VAL A 105 0.57 -7.90 16.58
N ALA A 106 0.77 -8.35 15.35
CA ALA A 106 2.07 -8.26 14.71
C ALA A 106 1.98 -7.55 13.38
N THR A 107 2.95 -6.68 13.11
CA THR A 107 3.17 -6.08 11.81
C THR A 107 4.39 -6.73 11.17
N ARG A 108 4.15 -7.48 10.09
CA ARG A 108 5.19 -7.99 9.20
C ARG A 108 5.48 -6.94 8.14
N TYR A 109 6.71 -6.48 8.06
CA TYR A 109 7.16 -5.47 7.10
C TYR A 109 8.07 -6.11 6.09
N PHE A 110 7.87 -5.78 4.81
CA PHE A 110 8.71 -6.20 3.70
C PHE A 110 9.04 -4.99 2.82
N ALA A 111 10.27 -4.89 2.34
CA ALA A 111 10.71 -3.80 1.47
C ALA A 111 11.56 -4.33 0.31
N VAL A 112 11.07 -4.12 -0.91
CA VAL A 112 11.69 -4.55 -2.17
C VAL A 112 12.20 -3.32 -2.91
N ARG A 113 13.31 -3.44 -3.63
CA ARG A 113 13.81 -2.36 -4.49
C ARG A 113 12.80 -2.02 -5.58
N TYR A 114 12.59 -0.74 -5.83
CA TYR A 114 11.67 -0.25 -6.85
C TYR A 114 12.02 -0.81 -8.23
N GLU A 115 13.31 -0.87 -8.56
CA GLU A 115 13.82 -1.32 -9.86
C GLU A 115 13.50 -2.79 -10.14
N ASP A 116 13.46 -3.62 -9.10
CA ASP A 116 13.09 -5.03 -9.23
C ASP A 116 11.59 -5.18 -9.52
N LEU A 117 10.75 -4.38 -8.86
CA LEU A 117 9.31 -4.37 -9.15
C LEU A 117 9.03 -3.82 -10.56
N ALA A 118 9.72 -2.73 -10.94
CA ALA A 118 9.58 -2.09 -12.25
C ALA A 118 9.97 -3.01 -13.41
N ARG A 119 11.07 -3.76 -13.26
CA ARG A 119 11.52 -4.76 -14.24
C ARG A 119 10.45 -5.81 -14.53
N HIS A 120 9.63 -6.14 -13.54
CA HIS A 120 8.62 -7.19 -13.63
C HIS A 120 7.19 -6.65 -13.78
N GLY A 121 7.01 -5.32 -13.84
CA GLY A 121 5.70 -4.67 -13.92
C GLY A 121 4.80 -4.97 -12.71
N ALA A 122 5.39 -5.25 -11.54
CA ALA A 122 4.66 -5.72 -10.38
C ALA A 122 3.77 -4.62 -9.78
N GLY A 123 2.54 -4.97 -9.43
CA GLY A 123 1.57 -4.09 -8.76
C GLY A 123 1.47 -4.32 -7.26
N LEU A 124 0.57 -3.59 -6.60
CA LEU A 124 0.30 -3.74 -5.16
C LEU A 124 -0.24 -5.13 -4.82
N ALA A 125 -1.11 -5.68 -5.67
CA ALA A 125 -1.68 -7.01 -5.46
C ALA A 125 -0.60 -8.11 -5.57
N ALA A 126 0.29 -8.00 -6.56
CA ALA A 126 1.40 -8.95 -6.72
C ALA A 126 2.35 -8.93 -5.51
N LEU A 127 2.62 -7.75 -4.95
CA LEU A 127 3.44 -7.62 -3.74
C LEU A 127 2.73 -8.21 -2.52
N TRP A 128 1.43 -7.99 -2.36
CA TRP A 128 0.61 -8.60 -1.31
C TRP A 128 0.62 -10.13 -1.39
N ASP A 129 0.35 -10.69 -2.56
CA ASP A 129 0.30 -12.14 -2.77
C ASP A 129 1.65 -12.79 -2.46
N ALA A 130 2.75 -12.10 -2.78
CA ALA A 130 4.10 -12.58 -2.51
C ALA A 130 4.45 -12.65 -1.00
N VAL A 131 3.87 -11.78 -0.17
CA VAL A 131 4.13 -11.74 1.28
C VAL A 131 3.09 -12.47 2.12
N LEU A 132 1.93 -12.78 1.53
CA LEU A 132 0.85 -13.51 2.20
C LEU A 132 1.28 -14.87 2.79
N PRO A 133 2.08 -15.73 2.10
CA PRO A 133 2.49 -17.02 2.64
C PRO A 133 3.69 -16.92 3.59
N VAL A 134 4.32 -15.75 3.72
CA VAL A 134 5.58 -15.59 4.46
C VAL A 134 5.34 -15.52 5.96
N VAL A 135 5.90 -16.50 6.68
CA VAL A 135 5.95 -16.52 8.15
C VAL A 135 7.31 -15.99 8.59
N LEU A 136 7.31 -14.98 9.46
CA LEU A 136 8.52 -14.42 10.05
C LEU A 136 8.81 -15.08 11.41
N PRO A 137 10.07 -15.22 11.81
CA PRO A 137 10.43 -15.82 13.09
C PRO A 137 9.94 -14.96 14.26
N PRO A 138 9.47 -15.58 15.35
CA PRO A 138 8.74 -14.89 16.42
C PRO A 138 9.60 -14.04 17.36
N GLY A 139 10.94 -14.08 17.30
CA GLY A 139 11.77 -13.28 18.19
C GLY A 139 13.28 -13.34 18.00
N PRO A 140 14.02 -12.54 18.78
CA PRO A 140 15.49 -12.47 18.73
C PRO A 140 16.07 -13.73 19.40
N GLY A 141 16.34 -14.75 18.61
CA GLY A 141 16.87 -16.03 19.11
C GLY A 141 17.03 -17.10 18.04
N ASP A 142 16.28 -17.03 16.95
CA ASP A 142 16.57 -17.86 15.77
C ASP A 142 17.87 -17.37 15.12
N THR A 143 18.90 -18.19 15.20
CA THR A 143 20.24 -17.89 14.65
C THR A 143 20.35 -18.15 13.15
N ASP A 144 19.28 -18.61 12.49
CA ASP A 144 19.28 -19.01 11.08
C ASP A 144 18.28 -18.21 10.23
N VAL A 145 18.13 -16.92 10.54
CA VAL A 145 17.21 -16.05 9.80
C VAL A 145 17.98 -15.33 8.69
N PRO A 146 17.53 -15.42 7.42
CA PRO A 146 18.27 -14.82 6.31
C PRO A 146 18.24 -13.29 6.34
N ASP A 147 19.37 -12.70 5.93
CA ASP A 147 19.53 -11.24 5.78
C ASP A 147 18.49 -10.64 4.81
N GLU A 148 18.06 -11.38 3.79
CA GLU A 148 16.95 -10.97 2.92
C GLU A 148 16.14 -12.20 2.49
N LEU A 149 14.85 -12.01 2.26
CA LEU A 149 13.94 -13.05 1.79
C LEU A 149 13.83 -13.01 0.26
N SER A 150 13.69 -14.19 -0.36
CA SER A 150 13.32 -14.29 -1.78
C SER A 150 11.81 -14.36 -1.89
N LEU A 151 11.19 -13.33 -2.45
CA LEU A 151 9.75 -13.28 -2.71
C LEU A 151 9.46 -13.69 -4.15
N ARG A 152 8.42 -14.49 -4.35
CA ARG A 152 7.90 -14.87 -5.68
C ARG A 152 6.84 -13.87 -6.10
N ILE A 153 7.11 -13.09 -7.14
CA ILE A 153 6.24 -12.04 -7.65
C ILE A 153 5.64 -12.51 -8.97
N ASP A 154 4.33 -12.45 -9.10
CA ASP A 154 3.66 -12.69 -10.37
C ASP A 154 4.02 -11.60 -11.38
N THR A 155 4.23 -12.02 -12.63
CA THR A 155 4.70 -11.16 -13.72
C THR A 155 3.59 -10.99 -14.74
N ASP A 156 3.36 -9.76 -15.20
CA ASP A 156 2.30 -9.36 -16.15
C ASP A 156 0.87 -9.32 -15.57
N PRO A 157 0.58 -8.41 -14.62
CA PRO A 157 -0.76 -8.23 -14.06
C PRO A 157 -1.74 -7.55 -15.03
N LEU A 158 -1.28 -7.03 -16.19
CA LEU A 158 -2.05 -6.11 -17.02
C LEU A 158 -3.33 -6.71 -17.61
N PRO A 159 -3.36 -7.96 -18.12
CA PRO A 159 -4.59 -8.56 -18.61
C PRO A 159 -5.66 -8.70 -17.52
N ARG A 160 -5.24 -8.99 -16.28
CA ARG A 160 -6.14 -9.09 -15.12
C ARG A 160 -6.68 -7.71 -14.73
N LEU A 161 -5.82 -6.71 -14.67
CA LEU A 161 -6.21 -5.33 -14.35
C LEU A 161 -7.12 -4.71 -15.41
N ALA A 162 -6.88 -5.00 -16.70
CA ALA A 162 -7.76 -4.54 -17.78
C ALA A 162 -9.18 -5.09 -17.61
N ARG A 163 -9.30 -6.40 -17.34
CA ARG A 163 -10.60 -7.03 -17.07
C ARG A 163 -11.30 -6.42 -15.86
N LEU A 164 -10.58 -6.24 -14.76
CA LEU A 164 -11.10 -5.62 -13.54
C LEU A 164 -11.64 -4.21 -13.79
N LEU A 165 -10.94 -3.40 -14.61
CA LEU A 165 -11.37 -2.06 -15.00
C LEU A 165 -12.59 -2.05 -15.92
N ASP A 166 -12.73 -3.04 -16.80
CA ASP A 166 -13.83 -3.13 -17.75
C ASP A 166 -15.10 -3.77 -17.15
N GLU A 167 -14.95 -4.68 -16.19
CA GLU A 167 -16.06 -5.49 -15.65
C GLU A 167 -16.51 -5.08 -14.24
N ASP A 168 -15.59 -4.72 -13.34
CA ASP A 168 -15.90 -4.63 -11.89
C ASP A 168 -15.75 -3.21 -11.29
N VAL A 169 -14.78 -2.42 -11.76
CA VAL A 169 -14.37 -1.15 -11.11
C VAL A 169 -14.88 0.10 -11.82
N ASP A 170 -15.27 -0.01 -13.10
CA ASP A 170 -15.49 1.10 -14.03
C ASP A 170 -14.22 1.92 -14.32
N PHE A 171 -13.77 1.85 -15.58
CA PHE A 171 -12.60 2.58 -16.04
C PHE A 171 -12.77 4.11 -15.93
N GLY A 172 -13.95 4.66 -16.18
CA GLY A 172 -14.16 6.11 -16.18
C GLY A 172 -13.89 6.70 -14.80
N TRP A 173 -14.47 6.09 -13.78
CA TRP A 173 -14.21 6.38 -12.39
C TRP A 173 -12.73 6.18 -12.02
N ALA A 174 -12.14 5.04 -12.39
CA ALA A 174 -10.75 4.74 -12.04
C ALA A 174 -9.76 5.73 -12.70
N ALA A 175 -10.00 6.11 -13.95
CA ALA A 175 -9.20 7.08 -14.70
C ALA A 175 -9.29 8.48 -14.09
N ALA A 176 -10.51 8.93 -13.73
CA ALA A 176 -10.70 10.21 -13.05
C ALA A 176 -10.06 10.20 -11.65
N THR A 177 -10.12 9.08 -10.93
CA THR A 177 -9.46 8.92 -9.63
C THR A 177 -7.93 8.98 -9.76
N ALA A 178 -7.36 8.28 -10.73
CA ALA A 178 -5.92 8.35 -11.01
C ALA A 178 -5.48 9.77 -11.39
N ALA A 179 -6.25 10.43 -12.27
CA ALA A 179 -6.01 11.82 -12.63
C ALA A 179 -6.10 12.78 -11.45
N ALA A 180 -7.03 12.56 -10.52
CA ALA A 180 -7.14 13.33 -9.28
C ALA A 180 -5.93 13.10 -8.35
N ALA A 181 -5.39 11.87 -8.29
CA ALA A 181 -4.21 11.54 -7.48
C ALA A 181 -2.94 12.29 -7.92
N LEU A 182 -2.86 12.67 -9.20
CA LEU A 182 -1.79 13.52 -9.73
C LEU A 182 -1.88 14.99 -9.27
N THR A 183 -2.96 15.37 -8.58
CA THR A 183 -3.22 16.75 -8.19
C THR A 183 -3.17 16.93 -6.67
N GLY A 184 -3.18 15.83 -5.92
CA GLY A 184 -2.94 15.82 -4.49
C GLY A 184 -3.39 14.52 -3.80
N PRO A 185 -3.22 14.47 -2.47
CA PRO A 185 -3.69 13.41 -1.59
C PRO A 185 -5.16 13.02 -1.76
N LEU A 186 -5.46 11.71 -1.79
CA LEU A 186 -6.83 11.21 -1.89
C LEU A 186 -7.21 10.31 -0.71
N ALA A 187 -8.50 10.34 -0.36
CA ALA A 187 -9.13 9.40 0.54
C ALA A 187 -10.32 8.77 -0.17
N LEU A 188 -10.18 7.51 -0.57
CA LEU A 188 -11.19 6.77 -1.31
C LEU A 188 -12.13 6.05 -0.34
N VAL A 189 -13.42 6.29 -0.50
CA VAL A 189 -14.49 5.70 0.30
C VAL A 189 -15.14 4.59 -0.52
N ALA A 190 -14.98 3.35 -0.06
CA ALA A 190 -15.58 2.19 -0.71
C ALA A 190 -17.11 2.19 -0.53
N HIS A 191 -17.83 1.75 -1.56
CA HIS A 191 -19.30 1.74 -1.56
C HIS A 191 -19.88 0.70 -0.61
N THR A 192 -19.11 -0.35 -0.34
CA THR A 192 -19.46 -1.44 0.58
C THR A 192 -18.26 -1.82 1.43
N SER A 193 -18.58 -2.52 2.50
CA SER A 193 -17.60 -3.28 3.26
C SER A 193 -16.95 -4.38 2.39
N ARG A 194 -15.64 -4.28 2.16
CA ARG A 194 -14.86 -5.26 1.38
C ARG A 194 -13.72 -5.85 2.19
N TYR A 195 -13.36 -7.09 1.86
CA TYR A 195 -12.14 -7.72 2.32
C TYR A 195 -10.90 -6.98 1.80
N ALA A 196 -9.77 -7.16 2.50
CA ALA A 196 -8.53 -6.45 2.21
C ALA A 196 -8.00 -6.69 0.78
N LEU A 197 -8.19 -7.89 0.23
CA LEU A 197 -7.76 -8.19 -1.14
C LEU A 197 -8.49 -7.33 -2.18
N THR A 198 -9.82 -7.28 -2.15
CA THR A 198 -10.61 -6.48 -3.10
C THR A 198 -10.25 -5.00 -3.02
N ARG A 199 -9.95 -4.51 -1.81
CA ARG A 199 -9.43 -3.16 -1.58
C ARG A 199 -8.08 -2.94 -2.28
N ILE A 200 -7.14 -3.87 -2.14
CA ILE A 200 -5.84 -3.82 -2.82
C ILE A 200 -6.01 -3.85 -4.33
N GLU A 201 -6.88 -4.70 -4.86
CA GLU A 201 -7.13 -4.80 -6.30
C GLU A 201 -7.70 -3.51 -6.89
N THR A 202 -8.68 -2.89 -6.23
CA THR A 202 -9.18 -1.57 -6.61
C THR A 202 -8.06 -0.52 -6.55
N MET A 203 -7.19 -0.60 -5.53
CA MET A 203 -6.06 0.32 -5.44
C MET A 203 -5.05 0.14 -6.58
N ASP A 204 -4.74 -1.10 -6.90
CA ASP A 204 -3.78 -1.45 -7.96
C ASP A 204 -4.33 -1.07 -9.35
N ALA A 205 -5.64 -1.19 -9.57
CA ALA A 205 -6.31 -0.78 -10.80
C ALA A 205 -6.19 0.72 -11.08
N VAL A 206 -6.46 1.55 -10.06
CA VAL A 206 -6.30 3.01 -10.16
C VAL A 206 -4.82 3.37 -10.32
N ALA A 207 -3.92 2.74 -9.57
CA ALA A 207 -2.47 2.97 -9.69
C ALA A 207 -1.91 2.55 -11.06
N ALA A 208 -2.52 1.57 -11.74
CA ALA A 208 -2.15 1.14 -13.09
C ALA A 208 -2.55 2.15 -14.18
N LEU A 209 -3.45 3.08 -13.86
CA LEU A 209 -3.79 4.22 -14.72
C LEU A 209 -2.89 5.44 -14.48
N LEU A 210 -1.85 5.32 -13.66
CA LEU A 210 -0.75 6.27 -13.56
C LEU A 210 0.48 5.74 -14.31
N PRO A 211 1.40 6.61 -14.77
CA PRO A 211 2.73 6.19 -15.20
C PRO A 211 3.36 5.29 -14.13
N TYR A 212 3.99 4.18 -14.52
CA TYR A 212 4.53 3.20 -13.56
C TYR A 212 5.50 3.83 -12.55
N GLY A 213 6.26 4.83 -12.99
CA GLY A 213 7.11 5.74 -12.23
C GLY A 213 6.48 6.31 -10.95
N CYS A 214 5.18 6.59 -10.97
CA CYS A 214 4.45 7.16 -9.82
C CYS A 214 4.37 6.19 -8.63
N ARG A 215 4.51 4.88 -8.85
CA ARG A 215 4.58 3.89 -7.74
C ARG A 215 5.78 4.11 -6.84
N ALA A 216 6.82 4.78 -7.36
CA ALA A 216 7.99 5.20 -6.60
C ALA A 216 7.70 6.32 -5.58
N ALA A 217 6.49 6.86 -5.52
CA ALA A 217 6.06 7.83 -4.53
C ALA A 217 4.70 7.47 -3.91
N LEU A 218 4.15 6.30 -4.24
CA LEU A 218 2.81 5.91 -3.85
C LEU A 218 2.85 5.26 -2.46
N THR A 219 2.14 5.87 -1.52
CA THR A 219 1.76 5.21 -0.27
C THR A 219 0.27 4.91 -0.31
N ALA A 220 -0.14 3.75 0.17
CA ALA A 220 -1.54 3.38 0.22
C ALA A 220 -1.86 2.53 1.44
N ALA A 221 -3.12 2.46 1.84
CA ALA A 221 -3.54 1.54 2.90
C ALA A 221 -4.97 1.05 2.68
N THR A 222 -5.22 -0.21 3.04
CA THR A 222 -6.56 -0.80 3.01
C THR A 222 -7.46 -0.26 4.12
N TRP A 223 -6.87 0.45 5.08
CA TRP A 223 -7.54 1.12 6.19
C TRP A 223 -6.69 2.31 6.68
N ALA A 224 -7.34 3.40 7.06
CA ALA A 224 -6.73 4.48 7.83
C ALA A 224 -7.77 5.07 8.80
N PRO A 225 -7.36 5.52 10.01
CA PRO A 225 -8.23 6.20 10.93
C PRO A 225 -8.46 7.61 10.39
N ASP A 226 -9.71 7.95 10.18
CA ASP A 226 -10.12 9.35 10.13
C ASP A 226 -10.80 9.68 11.47
N PRO A 227 -10.28 10.63 12.28
CA PRO A 227 -10.96 11.07 13.50
C PRO A 227 -12.35 11.69 13.24
N THR A 228 -12.73 11.93 11.98
CA THR A 228 -13.99 12.59 11.60
C THR A 228 -15.00 11.69 10.86
N ALA A 229 -14.70 10.43 10.52
CA ALA A 229 -15.59 9.62 9.68
C ALA A 229 -15.78 8.16 10.14
N TYR A 230 -17.02 7.68 10.03
CA TYR A 230 -17.51 6.36 10.44
C TYR A 230 -17.34 5.25 9.38
N THR A 231 -16.54 5.44 8.32
CA THR A 231 -16.54 4.55 7.13
C THR A 231 -15.12 4.11 6.75
N PRO A 232 -14.86 2.84 6.38
CA PRO A 232 -13.51 2.34 6.14
C PRO A 232 -12.88 2.86 4.86
N TRP A 233 -11.75 3.55 5.00
CA TRP A 233 -11.02 4.25 3.94
C TRP A 233 -10.02 3.38 3.17
N LEU A 234 -9.85 3.69 1.89
CA LEU A 234 -8.68 3.39 1.07
C LEU A 234 -7.90 4.71 0.93
N CYS A 235 -6.67 4.81 1.44
CA CYS A 235 -5.91 6.05 1.34
C CYS A 235 -4.90 5.98 0.21
N TYR A 236 -4.77 7.08 -0.55
CA TYR A 236 -3.61 7.38 -1.37
C TYR A 236 -2.91 8.58 -0.76
N THR A 237 -1.61 8.45 -0.50
CA THR A 237 -0.74 9.38 0.26
C THR A 237 -0.88 9.30 1.79
N HIS A 238 0.26 9.45 2.48
CA HIS A 238 0.38 9.23 3.91
C HIS A 238 -0.29 10.39 4.69
N PRO A 239 -0.97 10.14 5.84
CA PRO A 239 -1.62 11.17 6.64
C PRO A 239 -0.71 12.34 7.04
N ALA A 240 0.59 12.06 7.22
CA ALA A 240 1.56 13.10 7.57
C ALA A 240 1.82 14.10 6.43
N ASP A 241 1.51 13.74 5.18
CA ASP A 241 1.82 14.57 4.01
C ASP A 241 0.74 15.63 3.73
N SER A 242 -0.49 15.45 4.24
CA SER A 242 -1.55 16.48 4.21
C SER A 242 -2.78 16.06 5.03
N PRO A 243 -3.29 16.93 5.92
CA PRO A 243 -4.59 16.73 6.55
C PRO A 243 -5.75 16.97 5.56
N ALA A 244 -5.53 17.73 4.49
CA ALA A 244 -6.51 17.97 3.44
C ALA A 244 -6.37 16.92 2.34
N ARG A 245 -7.26 15.94 2.34
CA ARG A 245 -7.38 14.91 1.30
C ARG A 245 -8.64 15.14 0.48
N LEU A 246 -8.57 14.90 -0.82
CA LEU A 246 -9.77 14.84 -1.64
C LEU A 246 -10.49 13.52 -1.38
N THR A 247 -11.68 13.60 -0.82
CA THR A 247 -12.57 12.45 -0.66
C THR A 247 -13.12 12.03 -2.02
N VAL A 248 -12.89 10.77 -2.41
CA VAL A 248 -13.41 10.18 -3.63
C VAL A 248 -14.32 9.02 -3.24
N TYR A 249 -15.58 9.07 -3.67
CA TYR A 249 -16.50 7.95 -3.45
C TYR A 249 -16.37 6.97 -4.62
N GLU A 250 -16.27 5.69 -4.30
CA GLU A 250 -16.24 4.65 -5.32
C GLU A 250 -17.49 4.70 -6.21
N GLY A 251 -17.33 4.52 -7.51
CA GLY A 251 -18.43 4.61 -8.49
C GLY A 251 -18.93 6.03 -8.79
N VAL A 252 -18.48 7.05 -8.04
CA VAL A 252 -18.80 8.45 -8.30
C VAL A 252 -17.60 9.13 -8.93
N VAL A 253 -17.68 9.46 -10.21
CA VAL A 253 -16.57 10.08 -10.96
C VAL A 253 -16.14 11.38 -10.27
N PRO A 254 -14.91 11.45 -9.71
CA PRO A 254 -14.47 12.64 -8.99
C PRO A 254 -14.19 13.79 -9.95
N GLN A 255 -14.32 15.02 -9.43
CA GLN A 255 -13.92 16.21 -10.17
C GLN A 255 -12.39 16.32 -10.21
N VAL A 256 -11.81 16.27 -11.41
CA VAL A 256 -10.37 16.42 -11.60
C VAL A 256 -9.99 17.90 -11.64
N ARG A 257 -9.11 18.31 -10.71
CA ARG A 257 -8.60 19.69 -10.59
C ARG A 257 -7.25 19.82 -11.30
N GLY A 258 -6.81 21.07 -11.53
CA GLY A 258 -5.51 21.35 -12.14
C GLY A 258 -5.38 20.97 -13.63
N ALA A 259 -4.43 21.59 -14.32
CA ALA A 259 -4.19 21.32 -15.74
C ALA A 259 -3.61 19.92 -15.98
N ALA A 260 -2.67 19.48 -15.13
CA ALA A 260 -2.00 18.18 -15.25
C ALA A 260 -2.98 17.01 -15.10
N GLY A 261 -3.84 17.04 -14.06
CA GLY A 261 -4.87 16.01 -13.86
C GLY A 261 -5.82 15.91 -15.04
N ARG A 262 -6.36 17.05 -15.52
CA ARG A 262 -7.27 17.05 -16.68
C ARG A 262 -6.60 16.52 -17.94
N ALA A 263 -5.37 16.94 -18.21
CA ALA A 263 -4.60 16.44 -19.36
C ALA A 263 -4.37 14.92 -19.29
N HIS A 264 -4.12 14.40 -18.09
CA HIS A 264 -3.97 12.96 -17.87
C HIS A 264 -5.28 12.20 -18.08
N LEU A 265 -6.40 12.69 -17.55
CA LEU A 265 -7.72 12.08 -17.78
C LEU A 265 -8.05 12.05 -19.28
N ASP A 266 -7.87 13.16 -19.98
CA ASP A 266 -8.09 13.24 -21.42
C ASP A 266 -7.20 12.26 -22.20
N LEU A 267 -5.95 12.08 -21.78
CA LEU A 267 -5.04 11.09 -22.35
C LEU A 267 -5.57 9.67 -22.15
N LEU A 268 -5.98 9.30 -20.92
CA LEU A 268 -6.49 7.96 -20.61
C LEU A 268 -7.74 7.62 -21.40
N LEU A 269 -8.70 8.55 -21.48
CA LEU A 269 -9.94 8.37 -22.22
C LEU A 269 -9.67 8.17 -23.72
N ARG A 270 -8.83 9.02 -24.33
CA ARG A 270 -8.44 8.88 -25.73
C ARG A 270 -7.68 7.58 -26.02
N LEU A 271 -6.78 7.16 -25.12
CA LEU A 271 -6.04 5.89 -25.29
C LEU A 271 -6.98 4.68 -25.23
N ARG A 272 -7.91 4.66 -24.28
CA ARG A 272 -8.92 3.59 -24.18
C ARG A 272 -9.81 3.55 -25.41
N GLU A 273 -10.32 4.70 -25.85
CA GLU A 273 -11.19 4.78 -27.03
C GLU A 273 -10.49 4.26 -28.29
N ARG A 274 -9.21 4.62 -28.47
CA ARG A 274 -8.45 4.24 -29.67
C ARG A 274 -7.91 2.82 -29.67
N SER A 275 -7.63 2.24 -28.50
CA SER A 275 -6.80 1.02 -28.42
C SER A 275 -7.24 0.03 -27.35
N GLY A 276 -8.29 0.33 -26.59
CA GLY A 276 -8.79 -0.48 -25.50
C GLY A 276 -7.98 -0.35 -24.20
N THR A 277 -8.55 -0.87 -23.12
CA THR A 277 -8.01 -0.76 -21.76
C THR A 277 -6.62 -1.39 -21.63
N LEU A 278 -6.42 -2.60 -22.16
CA LEU A 278 -5.14 -3.29 -22.07
C LEU A 278 -3.98 -2.54 -22.75
N ALA A 279 -4.21 -1.94 -23.93
CA ALA A 279 -3.19 -1.15 -24.61
C ALA A 279 -2.87 0.14 -23.84
N CYS A 280 -3.89 0.78 -23.25
CA CYS A 280 -3.71 1.93 -22.37
C CYS A 280 -2.79 1.58 -21.18
N LEU A 281 -3.06 0.47 -20.48
CA LEU A 281 -2.22 0.02 -19.36
C LEU A 281 -0.78 -0.28 -19.79
N ARG A 282 -0.58 -0.92 -20.96
CA ARG A 282 0.77 -1.20 -21.48
C ARG A 282 1.57 0.07 -21.75
N ALA A 283 0.94 1.11 -22.28
CA ALA A 283 1.59 2.39 -22.52
C ALA A 283 2.10 3.04 -21.22
N LEU A 284 1.31 2.96 -20.15
CA LEU A 284 1.67 3.53 -18.83
C LEU A 284 2.69 2.66 -18.09
N ALA A 285 2.63 1.34 -18.27
CA ALA A 285 3.58 0.38 -17.67
C ALA A 285 5.02 0.61 -18.15
N GLY A 286 5.23 1.11 -19.37
CA GLY A 286 6.56 1.43 -19.91
C GLY A 286 7.21 2.68 -19.32
N ALA A 287 6.44 3.56 -18.68
CA ALA A 287 6.95 4.79 -18.07
C ALA A 287 7.49 4.52 -16.66
N VAL A 288 8.63 3.82 -16.56
CA VAL A 288 9.21 3.32 -15.29
C VAL A 288 10.11 4.32 -14.57
N GLU A 289 10.47 5.44 -15.20
CA GLU A 289 11.30 6.46 -14.56
C GLU A 289 10.59 7.01 -13.32
N PRO A 290 11.24 6.99 -12.13
CA PRO A 290 10.57 7.36 -10.90
C PRO A 290 10.01 8.79 -10.96
N ALA A 291 8.72 8.93 -10.69
CA ALA A 291 8.01 10.20 -10.74
C ALA A 291 7.46 10.56 -9.36
N ALA A 292 7.58 11.84 -8.99
CA ALA A 292 6.98 12.35 -7.77
C ALA A 292 5.45 12.47 -7.93
N LEU A 293 4.72 12.14 -6.87
CA LEU A 293 3.34 12.58 -6.68
C LEU A 293 3.37 13.88 -5.86
N PRO A 294 2.46 14.83 -6.12
CA PRO A 294 2.43 16.06 -5.32
C PRO A 294 2.15 15.73 -3.85
N ALA A 295 3.07 16.16 -2.97
CA ALA A 295 2.77 16.27 -1.55
C ALA A 295 1.70 17.36 -1.38
N GLY A 296 0.75 17.18 -0.46
CA GLY A 296 -0.27 18.19 -0.27
C GLY A 296 0.35 19.49 0.21
N SER A 297 0.20 20.56 -0.57
CA SER A 297 0.40 21.90 -0.07
C SER A 297 -0.70 22.16 0.96
N GLY A 298 -0.33 22.24 2.24
CA GLY A 298 -1.23 22.73 3.28
C GLY A 298 -1.81 24.10 2.90
N PRO A 299 -2.95 24.51 3.49
CA PRO A 299 -3.54 25.80 3.17
C PRO A 299 -2.53 26.90 3.47
N THR A 300 -2.05 27.58 2.43
CA THR A 300 -1.40 28.89 2.55
C THR A 300 -2.48 29.85 3.03
N GLY A 301 -2.62 29.95 4.35
CA GLY A 301 -3.37 31.03 4.97
C GLY A 301 -2.65 32.32 4.66
N GLU A 302 -3.19 33.07 3.71
CA GLU A 302 -2.99 34.51 3.65
C GLU A 302 -3.38 35.08 5.01
N VAL A 303 -2.40 35.65 5.70
CA VAL A 303 -2.62 36.45 6.90
C VAL A 303 -3.19 37.78 6.42
N GLY A 304 -4.48 37.98 6.66
CA GLY A 304 -5.08 39.31 6.73
C GLY A 304 -4.79 39.97 8.07
#